data_AF-A0A7C4FTJ7-F1
#
_entry.id   AF-A0A7C4FTJ7-F1
#
_cell.length_a   1.000
_cell.length_b   1.000
_cell.length_c   1.000
_cell.angle_alpha   90.00
_cell.angle_beta   90.00
_cell.angle_gamma   90.00
#
_symmetry.space_group_name_H-M   'P 1'
#
loop_
_entity.id
_entity.type
_entity.pdbx_description
1 polymer ?
#
loop_
_entity_poly.entity_id
_entity_poly.type
_entity_poly.pdbx_seq_one_letter_code
_entity_poly.pdbx_strand_id
1 'polypeptide(L)'
;MIVFAYRKIDARIYILLVAIITLLLVKYPLFADEQSISAEGVSLVSIKSNNNAIKVFPWNESEVSIKESKNEKSDANIVKIERKENKIEINIASSNGFIRNYEIFVPEEIDINATSTNGSIYITGVKGNKKIGTVNGNIELVDIVGSVSAKTVNGNIFADIHFDGASDFASVSGAIEVLPKDNFSVPININGVSGSISVVLPSGYATDLDVSTVSGQIISKLSENIRQDGRFLRGRLSGGGPVTKIVSISGAISIRTDDFVEADVNMSDDYESPREARIRTRPSKIDKTSLPEINVTKTLSPPVLDGKLDDDSWENASKINSFVWADGIGTPYQNTEVYMLWDDRNIYFGVICYESNMANIKISATDRDADMWDDDNIQFMIDSTTDSENHYYHIAINPIGTIYDMEVDRYQGRWTKPTKLGREW
;
A
#
# COMPACT_ATOMS: atom_id res chain seq x y z
N MET A 1 25.62 12.01 8.03
CA MET A 1 24.79 12.44 9.19
C MET A 1 23.57 13.11 8.59
N ILE A 2 22.37 12.63 8.90
CA ILE A 2 21.11 13.10 8.30
C ILE A 2 20.31 13.74 9.44
N VAL A 3 19.80 14.96 9.26
CA VAL A 3 19.08 15.72 10.30
C VAL A 3 17.79 16.28 9.69
N PHE A 4 16.66 16.09 10.38
CA PHE A 4 15.32 16.56 9.97
C PHE A 4 14.78 17.56 10.99
N ALA A 5 13.96 18.52 10.54
CA ALA A 5 13.18 19.37 11.43
C ALA A 5 11.70 19.24 11.11
N TYR A 6 10.90 19.05 12.17
CA TYR A 6 9.46 19.22 12.15
C TYR A 6 9.12 20.63 12.61
N ARG A 7 8.39 21.38 11.79
CA ARG A 7 7.94 22.73 12.18
C ARG A 7 6.56 22.65 12.84
N LYS A 8 6.56 22.71 14.18
CA LYS A 8 5.36 22.98 14.97
C LYS A 8 4.96 24.45 14.81
N ILE A 9 3.83 24.72 14.17
CA ILE A 9 3.29 26.09 14.05
C ILE A 9 2.45 26.36 15.30
N ASP A 10 3.10 26.79 16.39
CA ASP A 10 2.39 27.35 17.56
C ASP A 10 2.10 28.84 17.30
N ALA A 11 0.81 29.16 17.17
CA ALA A 11 0.32 30.53 17.02
C ALA A 11 0.17 31.21 18.40
N ARG A 12 0.76 32.41 18.59
CA ARG A 12 0.15 33.60 19.22
C ARG A 12 1.09 34.83 19.28
N ILE A 13 0.76 35.87 18.49
CA ILE A 13 0.57 37.31 18.85
C ILE A 13 1.81 38.11 19.38
N TYR A 14 2.31 39.27 18.86
CA TYR A 14 1.73 40.51 18.30
C TYR A 14 2.81 41.39 17.57
N ILE A 15 2.38 42.23 16.59
CA ILE A 15 2.92 43.56 16.15
C ILE A 15 4.21 43.53 15.26
N LEU A 16 4.35 44.11 14.04
CA LEU A 16 3.83 45.35 13.42
C LEU A 16 3.85 45.22 11.86
N LEU A 17 2.99 46.02 11.20
CA LEU A 17 2.83 46.24 9.75
C LEU A 17 4.11 46.31 8.91
N VAL A 18 4.08 45.75 7.67
CA VAL A 18 3.98 46.50 6.40
C VAL A 18 3.52 45.54 5.30
N ALA A 19 2.49 45.96 4.57
CA ALA A 19 1.89 45.27 3.44
C ALA A 19 2.86 45.13 2.26
N ILE A 20 2.93 43.94 1.66
CA ILE A 20 2.92 43.69 0.21
C ILE A 20 2.30 42.30 0.02
N ILE A 21 1.03 42.31 -0.38
CA ILE A 21 0.34 41.13 -0.90
C ILE A 21 0.90 40.93 -2.31
N THR A 22 1.78 39.94 -2.48
CA THR A 22 2.03 39.33 -3.78
C THR A 22 1.37 37.97 -3.74
N LEU A 23 0.22 37.89 -4.40
CA LEU A 23 -0.57 36.69 -4.61
C LEU A 23 0.24 35.69 -5.45
N LEU A 24 1.09 34.88 -4.82
CA LEU A 24 1.68 33.70 -5.44
C LEU A 24 0.64 32.59 -5.41
N LEU A 25 -0.16 32.54 -6.49
CA LEU A 25 -0.96 31.38 -6.87
C LEU A 25 -0.01 30.19 -7.09
N VAL A 26 0.27 29.45 -6.02
CA VAL A 26 0.83 28.10 -6.11
C VAL A 26 -0.22 27.26 -6.83
N LYS A 27 0.06 26.89 -8.07
CA LYS A 27 -0.76 25.96 -8.84
C LYS A 27 -0.62 24.57 -8.20
N TYR A 28 -1.49 24.27 -7.26
CA TYR A 28 -1.86 22.90 -6.91
C TYR A 28 -2.25 22.12 -8.17
N PRO A 29 -2.16 20.78 -8.20
CA PRO A 29 -2.80 20.00 -9.24
C PRO A 29 -4.30 20.34 -9.21
N LEU A 30 -4.74 21.15 -10.16
CA LEU A 30 -6.13 21.54 -10.32
C LEU A 30 -6.90 20.32 -10.82
N PHE A 31 -7.69 19.68 -9.96
CA PHE A 31 -8.77 18.79 -10.40
C PHE A 31 -9.65 19.51 -11.43
N ALA A 32 -10.05 18.82 -12.49
CA ALA A 32 -10.73 19.44 -13.64
C ALA A 32 -12.18 19.79 -13.32
N ASP A 33 -12.85 18.87 -12.62
CA ASP A 33 -14.22 18.96 -12.13
C ASP A 33 -14.29 18.18 -10.81
N GLU A 34 -14.93 18.77 -9.81
CA GLU A 34 -15.28 18.13 -8.55
C GLU A 34 -16.80 18.13 -8.43
N GLN A 35 -17.37 16.95 -8.20
CA GLN A 35 -18.80 16.79 -7.91
C GLN A 35 -18.93 16.22 -6.50
N SER A 36 -19.61 16.95 -5.61
CA SER A 36 -19.92 16.46 -4.28
C SER A 36 -21.44 16.35 -4.05
N ILE A 37 -21.82 15.44 -3.16
CA ILE A 37 -23.20 15.28 -2.70
C ILE A 37 -23.18 14.96 -1.20
N SER A 38 -24.12 15.53 -0.45
CA SER A 38 -24.26 15.21 0.98
C SER A 38 -24.47 13.71 1.18
N ALA A 39 -23.78 13.15 2.19
CA ALA A 39 -23.90 11.77 2.66
C ALA A 39 -24.70 11.64 3.96
N GLU A 40 -25.32 12.72 4.44
CA GLU A 40 -26.09 12.71 5.69
C GLU A 40 -27.24 11.70 5.63
N GLY A 41 -27.28 10.70 6.52
CA GLY A 41 -28.31 9.65 6.50
C GLY A 41 -28.16 8.60 5.38
N VAL A 42 -27.05 8.63 4.64
CA VAL A 42 -26.71 7.61 3.65
C VAL A 42 -25.95 6.48 4.34
N SER A 43 -26.34 5.24 4.08
CA SER A 43 -25.66 4.06 4.63
C SER A 43 -24.85 3.29 3.59
N LEU A 44 -25.05 3.57 2.29
CA LEU A 44 -24.46 2.82 1.19
C LEU A 44 -24.03 3.72 0.03
N VAL A 45 -22.79 3.56 -0.42
CA VAL A 45 -22.31 4.09 -1.70
C VAL A 45 -22.19 2.95 -2.70
N SER A 46 -22.88 3.08 -3.83
CA SER A 46 -22.84 2.10 -4.91
C SER A 46 -22.16 2.69 -6.14
N ILE A 47 -21.03 2.12 -6.51
CA ILE A 47 -20.19 2.57 -7.61
C ILE A 47 -20.24 1.53 -8.72
N LYS A 48 -20.55 1.98 -9.93
CA LYS A 48 -20.55 1.15 -11.13
C LYS A 48 -19.67 1.78 -12.19
N SER A 49 -18.74 1.00 -12.71
CA SER A 49 -17.85 1.38 -13.81
C SER A 49 -17.89 0.29 -14.89
N ASN A 50 -17.73 0.69 -16.15
CA ASN A 50 -17.55 -0.29 -17.23
C ASN A 50 -16.06 -0.54 -17.53
N ASN A 51 -15.28 0.52 -17.73
CA ASN A 51 -13.89 0.43 -18.22
C ASN A 51 -12.86 1.21 -17.37
N ASN A 52 -13.31 1.92 -16.34
CA ASN A 52 -12.43 2.75 -15.52
C ASN A 52 -12.09 2.06 -14.19
N ALA A 53 -10.89 2.30 -13.70
CA ALA A 53 -10.53 1.94 -12.33
C ALA A 53 -11.40 2.71 -11.34
N ILE A 54 -11.76 2.05 -10.23
CA ILE A 54 -12.48 2.66 -9.13
C ILE A 54 -11.48 2.81 -7.99
N LYS A 55 -11.22 4.04 -7.54
CA LYS A 55 -10.39 4.31 -6.36
C LYS A 55 -11.25 5.00 -5.31
N VAL A 56 -11.34 4.40 -4.13
CA VAL A 56 -12.14 4.91 -3.02
C VAL A 56 -11.24 5.19 -1.82
N PHE A 57 -11.38 6.40 -1.29
CA PHE A 57 -10.60 6.93 -0.19
C PHE A 57 -11.54 7.43 0.91
N PRO A 58 -11.16 7.29 2.19
CA PRO A 58 -11.90 7.88 3.28
C PRO A 58 -11.56 9.37 3.37
N TRP A 59 -12.46 10.16 3.94
CA TRP A 59 -12.19 11.55 4.31
C TRP A 59 -13.09 12.00 5.47
N ASN A 60 -12.75 13.14 6.07
CA ASN A 60 -13.41 13.66 7.26
C ASN A 60 -14.62 14.57 6.95
N GLU A 61 -15.31 14.32 5.85
CA GLU A 61 -16.46 15.10 5.41
C GLU A 61 -17.71 14.22 5.33
N SER A 62 -18.86 14.77 5.71
CA SER A 62 -20.18 14.11 5.61
C SER A 62 -20.75 14.19 4.19
N GLU A 63 -19.88 14.03 3.19
CA GLU A 63 -20.19 14.11 1.77
C GLU A 63 -19.53 12.97 1.01
N VAL A 64 -20.00 12.70 -0.20
CA VAL A 64 -19.26 11.89 -1.18
C VAL A 64 -18.79 12.82 -2.28
N SER A 65 -17.48 12.87 -2.53
CA SER A 65 -16.88 13.67 -3.60
C SER A 65 -16.23 12.78 -4.64
N ILE A 66 -16.35 13.18 -5.90
CA ILE A 66 -15.67 12.53 -7.02
C ILE A 66 -14.80 13.58 -7.69
N LYS A 67 -13.52 13.25 -7.82
CA LYS A 67 -12.53 14.09 -8.49
C LYS A 67 -12.02 13.41 -9.74
N GLU A 68 -12.04 14.13 -10.85
CA GLU A 68 -11.49 13.67 -12.12
C GLU A 68 -10.08 14.25 -12.34
N SER A 69 -9.12 13.38 -12.69
CA SER A 69 -7.79 13.81 -13.13
C SER A 69 -7.86 14.56 -14.47
N LYS A 70 -7.20 15.72 -14.57
CA LYS A 70 -7.14 16.49 -15.84
C LYS A 70 -6.56 15.65 -16.99
N ASN A 71 -7.35 15.49 -18.04
CA ASN A 71 -6.86 15.22 -19.40
C ASN A 71 -7.41 16.32 -20.33
N GLU A 72 -6.58 16.78 -21.27
CA GLU A 72 -6.96 17.84 -22.21
C GLU A 72 -8.16 17.39 -23.09
N LYS A 73 -9.21 18.21 -23.07
CA LYS A 73 -10.51 18.13 -23.80
C LYS A 73 -11.60 17.27 -23.16
N SER A 74 -12.59 17.97 -22.60
CA SER A 74 -13.81 17.42 -22.02
C SER A 74 -14.84 17.07 -23.09
N ASP A 75 -15.25 15.81 -23.15
CA ASP A 75 -16.67 15.50 -23.39
C ASP A 75 -17.37 15.53 -22.03
N ALA A 76 -18.37 16.42 -21.91
CA ALA A 76 -19.19 16.58 -20.72
C ALA A 76 -20.13 15.38 -20.55
N ASN A 77 -20.29 14.91 -19.31
CA ASN A 77 -21.22 13.86 -18.85
C ASN A 77 -20.76 12.40 -18.97
N ILE A 78 -19.67 12.05 -18.28
CA ILE A 78 -19.24 10.65 -18.10
C ILE A 78 -19.60 10.10 -16.71
N VAL A 79 -19.63 10.95 -15.67
CA VAL A 79 -19.97 10.55 -14.30
C VAL A 79 -21.36 11.06 -13.94
N LYS A 80 -22.22 10.14 -13.49
CA LYS A 80 -23.56 10.46 -12.99
C LYS A 80 -23.64 10.07 -11.51
N ILE A 81 -23.81 11.06 -10.65
CA ILE A 81 -24.04 10.90 -9.21
C ILE A 81 -25.50 11.17 -8.88
N GLU A 82 -26.16 10.21 -8.24
CA GLU A 82 -27.57 10.33 -7.83
C GLU A 82 -27.72 9.91 -6.37
N ARG A 83 -28.32 10.76 -5.56
CA ARG A 83 -28.74 10.39 -4.21
C ARG A 83 -30.17 9.86 -4.22
N LYS A 84 -30.34 8.70 -3.59
CA LYS A 84 -31.61 8.09 -3.20
C LYS A 84 -31.67 8.09 -1.66
N GLU A 85 -32.85 7.93 -1.07
CA GLU A 85 -33.11 8.12 0.37
C GLU A 85 -31.93 7.74 1.29
N ASN A 86 -31.49 6.47 1.26
CA ASN A 86 -30.40 5.95 2.10
C ASN A 86 -29.12 5.58 1.33
N LYS A 87 -29.01 5.96 0.06
CA LYS A 87 -27.99 5.43 -0.85
C LYS A 87 -27.51 6.46 -1.87
N ILE A 88 -26.20 6.52 -2.12
CA ILE A 88 -25.63 7.26 -3.25
C ILE A 88 -25.26 6.28 -4.37
N GLU A 89 -25.65 6.60 -5.60
CA GLU A 89 -25.31 5.84 -6.80
C GLU A 89 -24.39 6.65 -7.70
N ILE A 90 -23.22 6.07 -7.99
CA ILE A 90 -22.19 6.64 -8.85
C ILE A 90 -22.08 5.73 -10.07
N ASN A 91 -22.41 6.26 -11.25
CA ASN A 91 -22.27 5.55 -12.51
C ASN A 91 -21.21 6.26 -13.36
N ILE A 92 -20.12 5.56 -13.63
CA ILE A 92 -19.01 6.04 -14.43
C ILE A 92 -19.10 5.35 -15.79
N ALA A 93 -19.62 6.08 -16.79
CA ALA A 93 -19.63 5.63 -18.17
C ALA A 93 -18.21 5.65 -18.76
N SER A 94 -18.03 5.10 -19.95
CA SER A 94 -16.83 5.32 -20.76
C SER A 94 -17.32 5.79 -22.12
N SER A 95 -16.90 6.98 -22.55
CA SER A 95 -17.07 7.42 -23.92
C SER A 95 -15.74 7.28 -24.67
N ASN A 96 -15.81 6.83 -25.92
CA ASN A 96 -14.71 6.87 -26.89
C ASN A 96 -13.42 6.10 -26.54
N GLY A 97 -13.47 5.11 -25.65
CA GLY A 97 -12.32 4.24 -25.34
C GLY A 97 -11.20 4.90 -24.52
N PHE A 98 -11.45 6.10 -23.99
CA PHE A 98 -10.52 6.76 -23.08
C PHE A 98 -10.70 6.24 -21.66
N ILE A 99 -9.59 5.84 -21.03
CA ILE A 99 -9.52 5.52 -19.61
C ILE A 99 -9.32 6.83 -18.86
N ARG A 100 -10.18 7.09 -17.87
CA ARG A 100 -10.09 8.25 -16.98
C ARG A 100 -9.85 7.80 -15.55
N ASN A 101 -9.08 8.60 -14.83
CA ASN A 101 -8.80 8.35 -13.42
C ASN A 101 -9.79 9.16 -12.58
N TYR A 102 -10.62 8.43 -11.84
CA TYR A 102 -11.57 8.98 -10.87
C TYR A 102 -11.13 8.59 -9.47
N GLU A 103 -11.12 9.59 -8.59
CA GLU A 103 -10.90 9.41 -7.16
C GLU A 103 -12.20 9.72 -6.44
N ILE A 104 -12.69 8.77 -5.65
CA ILE A 104 -13.96 8.87 -4.94
C ILE A 104 -13.64 8.96 -3.46
N PHE A 105 -14.01 10.07 -2.84
CA PHE A 105 -13.88 10.31 -1.42
C PHE A 105 -15.22 10.04 -0.74
N VAL A 106 -15.22 9.21 0.31
CA VAL A 106 -16.41 8.81 1.05
C VAL A 106 -16.19 8.95 2.55
N PRO A 107 -17.25 9.12 3.37
CA PRO A 107 -17.10 9.10 4.82
C PRO A 107 -16.41 7.82 5.29
N GLU A 108 -15.65 7.91 6.38
CA GLU A 108 -14.86 6.78 6.90
C GLU A 108 -15.73 5.56 7.26
N GLU A 109 -16.95 5.78 7.78
CA GLU A 109 -17.90 4.73 8.15
C GLU A 109 -19.06 4.65 7.15
N ILE A 110 -18.91 3.81 6.12
CA ILE A 110 -19.95 3.64 5.11
C ILE A 110 -19.83 2.30 4.38
N ASP A 111 -20.97 1.66 4.07
CA ASP A 111 -20.97 0.46 3.24
C ASP A 111 -20.65 0.83 1.78
N ILE A 112 -19.87 -0.01 1.12
CA ILE A 112 -19.49 0.17 -0.28
C ILE A 112 -19.92 -1.02 -1.12
N ASN A 113 -20.61 -0.75 -2.22
CA ASN A 113 -20.83 -1.71 -3.30
C ASN A 113 -20.16 -1.20 -4.58
N ALA A 114 -19.03 -1.80 -4.97
CA ALA A 114 -18.29 -1.39 -6.16
C ALA A 114 -18.23 -2.52 -7.19
N THR A 115 -18.70 -2.24 -8.41
CA THR A 115 -18.64 -3.21 -9.51
C THR A 115 -18.01 -2.61 -10.75
N SER A 116 -17.10 -3.36 -11.38
CA SER A 116 -16.50 -3.01 -12.67
C SER A 116 -16.62 -4.16 -13.68
N THR A 117 -16.59 -3.87 -14.98
CA THR A 117 -16.40 -4.92 -16.00
C THR A 117 -14.92 -5.05 -16.35
N ASN A 118 -14.28 -3.93 -16.71
CA ASN A 118 -12.86 -3.83 -17.02
C ASN A 118 -12.27 -2.71 -16.18
N GLY A 119 -11.63 -3.03 -15.07
CA GLY A 119 -11.04 -2.03 -14.21
C GLY A 119 -10.76 -2.59 -12.83
N SER A 120 -9.60 -2.22 -12.30
CA SER A 120 -9.22 -2.54 -10.94
C SER A 120 -10.03 -1.70 -9.95
N ILE A 121 -10.31 -2.27 -8.79
CA ILE A 121 -11.00 -1.60 -7.69
C ILE A 121 -10.03 -1.51 -6.53
N TYR A 122 -9.75 -0.29 -6.09
CA TYR A 122 -8.88 0.04 -4.97
C TYR A 122 -9.72 0.73 -3.90
N ILE A 123 -9.72 0.20 -2.68
CA ILE A 123 -10.39 0.80 -1.52
C ILE A 123 -9.42 0.76 -0.35
N THR A 124 -9.24 1.90 0.30
CA THR A 124 -8.39 2.00 1.48
C THR A 124 -9.13 2.65 2.65
N GLY A 125 -8.80 2.28 3.90
CA GLY A 125 -9.18 3.03 5.10
C GLY A 125 -10.68 3.20 5.39
N VAL A 126 -11.57 2.53 4.64
CA VAL A 126 -13.02 2.61 4.86
C VAL A 126 -13.48 1.50 5.81
N LYS A 127 -14.38 1.86 6.73
CA LYS A 127 -15.07 0.98 7.68
C LYS A 127 -16.49 0.63 7.19
N GLY A 128 -16.97 -0.56 7.52
CA GLY A 128 -18.29 -1.06 7.10
C GLY A 128 -18.22 -2.22 6.10
N ASN A 129 -19.36 -2.63 5.56
CA ASN A 129 -19.46 -3.80 4.69
C ASN A 129 -19.08 -3.47 3.24
N LYS A 130 -18.28 -4.34 2.61
CA LYS A 130 -17.83 -4.15 1.22
C LYS A 130 -18.32 -5.30 0.34
N LYS A 131 -19.02 -4.96 -0.74
CA LYS A 131 -19.36 -5.89 -1.81
C LYS A 131 -18.68 -5.47 -3.11
N ILE A 132 -17.65 -6.20 -3.51
CA ILE A 132 -16.75 -5.81 -4.59
C ILE A 132 -16.75 -6.88 -5.69
N GLY A 133 -16.92 -6.44 -6.93
CA GLY A 133 -16.98 -7.33 -8.08
C GLY A 133 -16.28 -6.77 -9.31
N THR A 134 -15.44 -7.55 -9.97
CA THR A 134 -14.95 -7.19 -11.32
C THR A 134 -14.90 -8.40 -12.24
N VAL A 135 -14.91 -8.20 -13.55
CA VAL A 135 -14.69 -9.30 -14.51
C VAL A 135 -13.22 -9.33 -14.88
N ASN A 136 -12.65 -8.21 -15.31
CA ASN A 136 -11.24 -8.06 -15.65
C ASN A 136 -10.64 -6.93 -14.83
N GLY A 137 -9.87 -7.25 -13.80
CA GLY A 137 -9.27 -6.25 -12.92
C GLY A 137 -8.88 -6.82 -11.57
N ASN A 138 -7.92 -6.16 -10.94
CA ASN A 138 -7.50 -6.51 -9.59
C ASN A 138 -8.45 -5.87 -8.58
N ILE A 139 -8.64 -6.53 -7.43
CA ILE A 139 -9.30 -5.96 -6.27
C ILE A 139 -8.24 -5.80 -5.20
N GLU A 140 -8.04 -4.57 -4.73
CA GLU A 140 -7.07 -4.25 -3.70
C GLU A 140 -7.78 -3.50 -2.57
N LEU A 141 -7.78 -4.12 -1.40
CA LEU A 141 -8.40 -3.61 -0.19
C LEU A 141 -7.30 -3.45 0.86
N VAL A 142 -7.08 -2.22 1.32
CA VAL A 142 -5.94 -1.88 2.19
C VAL A 142 -6.42 -1.19 3.45
N ASP A 143 -6.04 -1.71 4.62
CA ASP A 143 -6.42 -1.14 5.91
C ASP A 143 -7.93 -0.90 6.03
N ILE A 144 -8.72 -1.89 5.60
CA ILE A 144 -10.17 -1.82 5.69
C ILE A 144 -10.66 -2.51 6.95
N VAL A 145 -11.75 -2.00 7.54
CA VAL A 145 -12.42 -2.63 8.69
C VAL A 145 -13.80 -3.08 8.29
N GLY A 146 -14.16 -4.34 8.45
CA GLY A 146 -15.51 -4.80 8.11
C GLY A 146 -15.62 -6.23 7.62
N SER A 147 -16.79 -6.55 7.08
CA SER A 147 -17.01 -7.75 6.26
C SER A 147 -16.79 -7.45 4.77
N VAL A 148 -16.28 -8.44 4.03
CA VAL A 148 -15.96 -8.31 2.59
C VAL A 148 -16.52 -9.47 1.79
N SER A 149 -17.20 -9.17 0.69
CA SER A 149 -17.43 -10.12 -0.41
C SER A 149 -16.72 -9.59 -1.67
N ALA A 150 -15.51 -10.06 -1.96
CA ALA A 150 -14.71 -9.63 -3.11
C ALA A 150 -14.58 -10.75 -4.15
N LYS A 151 -14.98 -10.48 -5.39
CA LYS A 151 -15.01 -11.49 -6.46
C LYS A 151 -14.48 -10.95 -7.79
N THR A 152 -13.62 -11.71 -8.45
CA THR A 152 -13.13 -11.41 -9.80
C THR A 152 -13.13 -12.64 -10.71
N VAL A 153 -13.19 -12.43 -12.04
CA VAL A 153 -12.99 -13.54 -13.00
C VAL A 153 -11.52 -13.58 -13.42
N ASN A 154 -10.96 -12.48 -13.89
CA ASN A 154 -9.56 -12.36 -14.30
C ASN A 154 -8.91 -11.22 -13.52
N GLY A 155 -8.14 -11.55 -12.50
CA GLY A 155 -7.43 -10.59 -11.68
C GLY A 155 -7.08 -11.12 -10.30
N ASN A 156 -6.15 -10.42 -9.66
CA ASN A 156 -5.71 -10.74 -8.32
C ASN A 156 -6.61 -10.07 -7.29
N ILE A 157 -6.78 -10.71 -6.14
CA ILE A 157 -7.43 -10.12 -4.98
C ILE A 157 -6.37 -10.00 -3.89
N PHE A 158 -6.17 -8.79 -3.38
CA PHE A 158 -5.38 -8.51 -2.20
C PHE A 158 -6.29 -7.88 -1.15
N ALA A 159 -6.29 -8.43 0.05
CA ALA A 159 -7.07 -7.92 1.18
C ALA A 159 -6.21 -7.85 2.44
N ASP A 160 -5.89 -6.63 2.84
CA ASP A 160 -5.35 -6.26 4.14
C ASP A 160 -6.52 -5.68 4.97
N ILE A 161 -6.91 -6.41 6.03
CA ILE A 161 -8.24 -6.24 6.64
C ILE A 161 -8.27 -6.53 8.15
N HIS A 162 -8.99 -5.69 8.89
CA HIS A 162 -9.51 -5.96 10.23
C HIS A 162 -10.95 -6.47 10.10
N PHE A 163 -11.21 -7.73 10.47
CA PHE A 163 -12.53 -8.32 10.29
C PHE A 163 -13.48 -7.97 11.43
N ASP A 164 -14.74 -7.70 11.11
CA ASP A 164 -15.85 -7.64 12.09
C ASP A 164 -16.99 -8.62 11.76
N GLY A 165 -16.89 -9.32 10.62
CA GLY A 165 -17.93 -10.20 10.11
C GLY A 165 -17.41 -11.17 9.05
N ALA A 166 -18.27 -12.14 8.71
CA ALA A 166 -17.94 -13.20 7.75
C ALA A 166 -17.55 -12.64 6.38
N SER A 167 -16.51 -13.20 5.76
CA SER A 167 -15.97 -12.67 4.51
C SER A 167 -15.71 -13.75 3.45
N ASP A 168 -15.95 -13.39 2.19
CA ASP A 168 -15.87 -14.25 1.02
C ASP A 168 -14.95 -13.65 -0.05
N PHE A 169 -13.98 -14.43 -0.51
CA PHE A 169 -13.06 -14.07 -1.58
C PHE A 169 -13.12 -15.12 -2.69
N ALA A 170 -13.24 -14.68 -3.95
CA ALA A 170 -13.25 -15.62 -5.07
C ALA A 170 -12.59 -15.09 -6.34
N SER A 171 -11.74 -15.91 -6.96
CA SER A 171 -11.15 -15.62 -8.27
C SER A 171 -11.17 -16.86 -9.16
N VAL A 172 -11.48 -16.67 -10.45
CA VAL A 172 -11.35 -17.75 -11.44
C VAL A 172 -9.90 -17.83 -11.92
N SER A 173 -9.34 -16.72 -12.40
CA SER A 173 -7.98 -16.62 -12.92
C SER A 173 -7.24 -15.48 -12.22
N GLY A 174 -6.47 -15.81 -11.20
CA GLY A 174 -5.67 -14.85 -10.45
C GLY A 174 -5.37 -15.29 -9.03
N ALA A 175 -4.35 -14.69 -8.44
CA ALA A 175 -3.94 -14.96 -7.08
C ALA A 175 -4.88 -14.29 -6.06
N ILE A 176 -5.10 -14.95 -4.93
CA ILE A 176 -5.83 -14.38 -3.80
C ILE A 176 -4.89 -14.34 -2.61
N GLU A 177 -4.69 -13.15 -2.05
CA GLU A 177 -3.90 -12.93 -0.85
C GLU A 177 -4.76 -12.23 0.21
N VAL A 178 -4.85 -12.82 1.39
CA VAL A 178 -5.62 -12.29 2.52
C VAL A 178 -4.73 -12.22 3.75
N LEU A 179 -4.66 -11.02 4.34
CA LEU A 179 -3.91 -10.69 5.54
C LEU A 179 -4.87 -10.10 6.58
N PRO A 180 -5.49 -10.93 7.43
CA PRO A 180 -6.16 -10.45 8.64
C PRO A 180 -5.15 -9.75 9.55
N LYS A 181 -5.49 -8.57 10.06
CA LYS A 181 -4.59 -7.74 10.89
C LYS A 181 -4.72 -7.98 12.40
N ASP A 182 -5.82 -8.56 12.82
CA ASP A 182 -6.09 -8.87 14.22
C ASP A 182 -6.45 -10.36 14.39
N ASN A 183 -6.45 -10.81 15.65
CA ASN A 183 -6.83 -12.17 16.00
C ASN A 183 -8.35 -12.34 16.21
N PHE A 184 -9.17 -11.38 15.74
CA PHE A 184 -10.62 -11.49 15.82
C PHE A 184 -11.13 -12.48 14.77
N SER A 185 -11.40 -13.70 15.22
CA SER A 185 -11.79 -14.78 14.32
C SER A 185 -13.21 -14.63 13.79
N VAL A 186 -13.33 -14.65 12.47
CA VAL A 186 -14.61 -14.71 11.73
C VAL A 186 -14.61 -15.86 10.73
N PRO A 187 -15.78 -16.27 10.21
CA PRO A 187 -15.81 -17.18 9.07
C PRO A 187 -15.15 -16.55 7.84
N ILE A 188 -14.19 -17.24 7.24
CA ILE A 188 -13.50 -16.81 6.02
C ILE A 188 -13.66 -17.89 4.96
N ASN A 189 -14.21 -17.54 3.80
CA ASN A 189 -14.28 -18.44 2.65
C ASN A 189 -13.43 -17.90 1.50
N ILE A 190 -12.52 -18.72 0.98
CA ILE A 190 -11.68 -18.36 -0.17
C ILE A 190 -11.80 -19.43 -1.24
N ASN A 191 -12.18 -19.04 -2.46
CA ASN A 191 -12.37 -19.95 -3.58
C ASN A 191 -11.52 -19.52 -4.79
N GLY A 192 -10.59 -20.36 -5.20
CA GLY A 192 -9.77 -20.16 -6.40
C GLY A 192 -10.00 -21.26 -7.44
N VAL A 193 -9.97 -20.94 -8.73
CA VAL A 193 -9.94 -21.95 -9.80
C VAL A 193 -8.50 -22.16 -10.28
N SER A 194 -7.92 -21.12 -10.90
CA SER A 194 -6.54 -21.07 -11.40
C SER A 194 -5.82 -19.85 -10.83
N GLY A 195 -4.88 -20.07 -9.93
CA GLY A 195 -4.14 -19.02 -9.24
C GLY A 195 -3.80 -19.42 -7.80
N SER A 196 -2.69 -18.91 -7.26
CA SER A 196 -2.27 -19.24 -5.90
C SER A 196 -3.16 -18.55 -4.86
N ILE A 197 -3.45 -19.25 -3.77
CA ILE A 197 -4.11 -18.67 -2.60
C ILE A 197 -3.06 -18.58 -1.49
N SER A 198 -2.87 -17.39 -0.92
CA SER A 198 -1.98 -17.15 0.21
C SER A 198 -2.76 -16.54 1.37
N VAL A 199 -2.64 -17.13 2.55
CA VAL A 199 -3.24 -16.60 3.78
C VAL A 199 -2.18 -16.53 4.87
N VAL A 200 -2.05 -15.35 5.47
CA VAL A 200 -1.13 -15.09 6.58
C VAL A 200 -1.98 -14.76 7.80
N LEU A 201 -2.19 -15.73 8.67
CA LEU A 201 -2.98 -15.53 9.89
C LEU A 201 -2.10 -14.90 10.99
N PRO A 202 -2.62 -13.96 11.78
CA PRO A 202 -1.87 -13.44 12.92
C PRO A 202 -1.75 -14.50 14.03
N SER A 203 -0.69 -14.41 14.82
CA SER A 203 -0.49 -15.28 15.98
C SER A 203 -1.71 -15.26 16.91
N GLY A 204 -2.16 -16.44 17.32
CA GLY A 204 -3.35 -16.60 18.16
C GLY A 204 -4.70 -16.53 17.43
N TYR A 205 -4.73 -16.42 16.09
CA TYR A 205 -5.99 -16.49 15.33
C TYR A 205 -6.64 -17.87 15.53
N ALA A 206 -7.86 -17.88 16.09
CA ALA A 206 -8.55 -19.11 16.49
C ALA A 206 -9.55 -19.57 15.43
N THR A 207 -9.29 -20.69 14.74
CA THR A 207 -10.14 -21.12 13.62
C THR A 207 -10.15 -22.62 13.41
N ASP A 208 -11.29 -23.16 12.97
CA ASP A 208 -11.38 -24.50 12.42
C ASP A 208 -11.01 -24.43 10.92
N LEU A 209 -9.88 -25.02 10.54
CA LEU A 209 -9.34 -25.01 9.18
C LEU A 209 -9.97 -26.12 8.34
N ASP A 210 -10.52 -25.77 7.17
CA ASP A 210 -10.92 -26.71 6.11
C ASP A 210 -10.33 -26.25 4.77
N VAL A 211 -9.12 -26.72 4.49
CA VAL A 211 -8.37 -26.35 3.30
C VAL A 211 -8.29 -27.55 2.36
N SER A 212 -8.56 -27.34 1.08
CA SER A 212 -8.55 -28.40 0.07
C SER A 212 -8.17 -27.90 -1.31
N THR A 213 -7.55 -28.78 -2.10
CA THR A 213 -7.26 -28.53 -3.51
C THR A 213 -7.50 -29.77 -4.36
N VAL A 214 -7.90 -29.61 -5.63
CA VAL A 214 -8.12 -30.75 -6.52
C VAL A 214 -6.81 -31.25 -7.10
N SER A 215 -5.99 -30.40 -7.70
CA SER A 215 -4.69 -30.77 -8.29
C SER A 215 -3.51 -29.91 -7.85
N GLY A 216 -3.75 -28.83 -7.11
CA GLY A 216 -2.70 -28.00 -6.55
C GLY A 216 -1.97 -28.63 -5.36
N GLN A 217 -0.98 -27.92 -4.83
CA GLN A 217 -0.27 -28.29 -3.60
C GLN A 217 -0.73 -27.44 -2.43
N ILE A 218 -0.78 -28.02 -1.23
CA ILE A 218 -0.99 -27.28 0.01
C ILE A 218 0.34 -27.20 0.76
N ILE A 219 0.79 -25.99 1.04
CA ILE A 219 1.96 -25.70 1.87
C ILE A 219 1.44 -25.07 3.16
N SER A 220 1.62 -25.78 4.27
CA SER A 220 1.22 -25.31 5.60
C SER A 220 2.46 -25.06 6.45
N LYS A 221 2.58 -23.84 7.00
CA LYS A 221 3.59 -23.45 7.99
C LYS A 221 2.89 -22.94 9.25
N LEU A 222 2.19 -23.86 9.90
CA LEU A 222 1.40 -23.61 11.10
C LEU A 222 2.02 -24.36 12.28
N SER A 223 2.06 -23.73 13.44
CA SER A 223 2.78 -24.18 14.65
C SER A 223 2.06 -25.28 15.44
N GLU A 224 0.86 -25.69 15.05
CA GLU A 224 0.02 -26.68 15.73
C GLU A 224 -0.10 -28.02 14.99
N ASN A 225 -0.52 -29.08 15.70
CA ASN A 225 -0.77 -30.43 15.17
C ASN A 225 -1.97 -30.44 14.20
N ILE A 226 -1.78 -29.90 13.01
CA ILE A 226 -2.78 -29.86 11.94
C ILE A 226 -2.55 -31.06 11.02
N ARG A 227 -3.62 -31.79 10.75
CA ARG A 227 -3.55 -32.98 9.91
C ARG A 227 -3.53 -32.56 8.45
N GLN A 228 -2.40 -32.78 7.78
CA GLN A 228 -2.29 -32.67 6.33
C GLN A 228 -2.30 -34.07 5.71
N ASP A 229 -3.21 -34.30 4.77
CA ASP A 229 -3.27 -35.51 3.96
C ASP A 229 -3.30 -35.13 2.48
N GLY A 230 -2.11 -34.96 1.91
CA GLY A 230 -1.89 -34.61 0.50
C GLY A 230 -2.62 -33.33 0.07
N ARG A 231 -3.89 -33.48 -0.31
CA ARG A 231 -4.80 -32.47 -0.88
C ARG A 231 -5.79 -31.87 0.11
N PHE A 232 -5.74 -32.31 1.37
CA PHE A 232 -6.57 -31.77 2.45
C PHE A 232 -5.69 -31.34 3.61
N LEU A 233 -6.04 -30.21 4.23
CA LEU A 233 -5.46 -29.75 5.48
C LEU A 233 -6.62 -29.37 6.40
N ARG A 234 -6.75 -30.11 7.50
CA ARG A 234 -7.83 -29.93 8.48
C ARG A 234 -7.28 -29.96 9.88
N GLY A 235 -7.80 -29.08 10.72
CA GLY A 235 -7.41 -29.01 12.12
C GLY A 235 -8.01 -27.79 12.78
N ARG A 236 -7.68 -27.62 14.05
CA ARG A 236 -8.04 -26.44 14.83
C ARG A 236 -6.75 -25.66 15.04
N LEU A 237 -6.82 -24.35 14.91
CA LEU A 237 -5.74 -23.42 15.23
C LEU A 237 -6.17 -22.61 16.46
N SER A 238 -5.28 -22.38 17.42
CA SER A 238 -5.49 -21.60 18.65
C SER A 238 -6.75 -21.99 19.43
N GLY A 239 -7.02 -23.30 19.54
CA GLY A 239 -8.21 -23.84 20.22
C GLY A 239 -9.46 -24.03 19.33
N GLY A 240 -9.39 -23.60 18.07
CA GLY A 240 -10.50 -23.68 17.10
C GLY A 240 -11.48 -22.51 17.22
N GLY A 241 -12.44 -22.45 16.31
CA GLY A 241 -13.33 -21.29 16.22
C GLY A 241 -14.13 -21.26 14.92
N PRO A 242 -14.57 -20.08 14.48
CA PRO A 242 -15.18 -19.90 13.17
C PRO A 242 -14.36 -20.55 12.05
N VAL A 243 -15.03 -21.06 11.03
CA VAL A 243 -14.39 -21.86 9.99
C VAL A 243 -13.63 -20.96 9.01
N THR A 244 -12.37 -21.27 8.77
CA THR A 244 -11.60 -20.74 7.63
C THR A 244 -11.55 -21.82 6.56
N LYS A 245 -12.35 -21.63 5.51
CA LYS A 245 -12.47 -22.56 4.39
C LYS A 245 -11.73 -22.04 3.17
N ILE A 246 -10.80 -22.83 2.65
CA ILE A 246 -10.03 -22.48 1.45
C ILE A 246 -10.14 -23.62 0.45
N VAL A 247 -10.65 -23.32 -0.74
CA VAL A 247 -10.83 -24.30 -1.80
C VAL A 247 -10.12 -23.79 -3.05
N SER A 248 -9.28 -24.64 -3.64
CA SER A 248 -8.68 -24.40 -4.95
C SER A 248 -8.94 -25.57 -5.90
N ILE A 249 -9.01 -25.32 -7.21
CA ILE A 249 -9.03 -26.39 -8.19
C ILE A 249 -7.60 -26.77 -8.57
N SER A 250 -6.86 -25.88 -9.24
CA SER A 250 -5.49 -26.17 -9.71
C SER A 250 -4.41 -25.33 -9.05
N GLY A 251 -4.78 -24.28 -8.31
CA GLY A 251 -3.84 -23.38 -7.65
C GLY A 251 -3.19 -23.98 -6.40
N ALA A 252 -1.93 -23.58 -6.15
CA ALA A 252 -1.27 -23.85 -4.88
C ALA A 252 -1.91 -23.02 -3.75
N ILE A 253 -2.02 -23.61 -2.56
CA ILE A 253 -2.50 -22.95 -1.36
C ILE A 253 -1.32 -22.87 -0.38
N SER A 254 -1.00 -21.66 0.08
CA SER A 254 -0.05 -21.42 1.15
C SER A 254 -0.78 -20.83 2.34
N ILE A 255 -0.62 -21.45 3.51
CA ILE A 255 -1.15 -20.93 4.77
C ILE A 255 -0.04 -20.94 5.82
N ARG A 256 0.12 -19.82 6.52
CA ARG A 256 1.11 -19.65 7.57
C ARG A 256 0.61 -18.71 8.66
N THR A 257 1.23 -18.78 9.81
CA THR A 257 1.16 -17.69 10.80
C THR A 257 2.24 -16.63 10.50
N ASP A 258 2.07 -15.43 11.05
CA ASP A 258 3.06 -14.36 10.99
C ASP A 258 4.29 -14.62 11.88
N ASP A 259 4.10 -15.36 12.98
CA ASP A 259 5.12 -15.71 13.98
C ASP A 259 6.01 -16.91 13.63
N PHE A 260 5.77 -17.61 12.51
CA PHE A 260 6.54 -18.80 12.15
C PHE A 260 8.02 -18.47 11.86
N VAL A 261 8.91 -18.93 12.74
CA VAL A 261 10.37 -18.98 12.59
C VAL A 261 10.78 -20.45 12.47
N GLU A 262 11.51 -20.81 11.41
CA GLU A 262 12.00 -22.19 11.21
C GLU A 262 12.98 -22.54 12.34
N ALA A 263 12.68 -23.57 13.14
CA ALA A 263 13.53 -23.97 14.26
C ALA A 263 14.91 -24.47 13.75
N ASP A 264 15.97 -23.83 14.24
CA ASP A 264 17.37 -24.09 13.87
C ASP A 264 17.80 -25.54 14.13
N VAL A 265 18.35 -26.18 13.09
CA VAL A 265 19.19 -27.37 13.20
C VAL A 265 20.60 -26.91 13.58
N ASN A 266 21.13 -27.49 14.65
CA ASN A 266 22.47 -27.32 15.21
C ASN A 266 23.55 -26.90 14.20
N MET A 267 24.10 -25.71 14.42
CA MET A 267 25.37 -25.27 13.85
C MET A 267 26.50 -26.15 14.37
N SER A 268 27.01 -27.04 13.52
CA SER A 268 28.42 -27.41 13.54
C SER A 268 29.06 -26.81 12.29
N ASP A 269 30.10 -26.00 12.50
CA ASP A 269 30.93 -25.40 11.48
C ASP A 269 31.31 -26.44 10.39
N ASP A 270 31.26 -26.04 9.13
CA ASP A 270 31.59 -26.81 7.91
C ASP A 270 30.49 -27.66 7.22
N TYR A 271 29.28 -27.11 7.03
CA TYR A 271 28.31 -27.68 6.08
C TYR A 271 27.71 -26.64 5.12
N GLU A 272 28.08 -26.69 3.84
CA GLU A 272 27.44 -25.92 2.76
C GLU A 272 25.99 -26.39 2.54
N SER A 273 25.03 -25.48 2.73
CA SER A 273 23.61 -25.80 2.67
C SER A 273 23.08 -25.88 1.23
N PRO A 274 22.04 -26.71 0.95
CA PRO A 274 21.33 -26.73 -0.34
C PRO A 274 20.66 -25.40 -0.75
N ARG A 275 20.75 -24.34 0.08
CA ARG A 275 20.28 -22.98 -0.24
C ARG A 275 21.08 -22.31 -1.36
N GLU A 276 22.26 -22.80 -1.72
CA GLU A 276 23.01 -22.28 -2.88
C GLU A 276 22.54 -22.83 -4.23
N ALA A 277 21.81 -23.95 -4.25
CA ALA A 277 21.44 -24.63 -5.50
C ALA A 277 20.20 -24.04 -6.22
N ARG A 278 19.44 -23.12 -5.59
CA ARG A 278 18.21 -22.54 -6.18
C ARG A 278 18.37 -21.11 -6.71
N ILE A 279 19.60 -20.66 -6.96
CA ILE A 279 19.94 -19.40 -7.67
C ILE A 279 19.76 -19.53 -9.21
N ARG A 280 18.85 -20.38 -9.69
CA ARG A 280 18.59 -20.58 -11.12
C ARG A 280 17.08 -20.72 -11.32
N THR A 281 16.33 -19.63 -11.35
CA THR A 281 16.22 -18.78 -12.53
C THR A 281 15.87 -17.36 -12.12
N ARG A 282 16.84 -16.45 -12.27
CA ARG A 282 16.62 -15.01 -12.22
C ARG A 282 15.75 -14.59 -13.41
N PRO A 283 14.83 -13.62 -13.25
CA PRO A 283 14.41 -12.79 -14.38
C PRO A 283 15.68 -12.21 -15.04
N SER A 284 15.69 -12.10 -16.37
CA SER A 284 16.78 -11.43 -17.09
C SER A 284 17.06 -10.06 -16.48
N LYS A 285 18.35 -9.69 -16.37
CA LYS A 285 18.86 -8.39 -15.87
C LYS A 285 17.87 -7.26 -16.18
N ILE A 286 17.37 -6.59 -15.15
CA ILE A 286 16.62 -5.34 -15.33
C ILE A 286 17.58 -4.35 -15.99
N ASP A 287 17.17 -3.81 -17.13
CA ASP A 287 17.93 -2.77 -17.81
C ASP A 287 17.85 -1.48 -16.99
N LYS A 288 18.92 -1.20 -16.22
CA LYS A 288 19.03 -0.01 -15.36
C LYS A 288 18.98 1.30 -16.17
N THR A 289 19.19 1.26 -17.49
CA THR A 289 19.10 2.46 -18.36
C THR A 289 17.67 2.97 -18.56
N SER A 290 16.66 2.20 -18.13
CA SER A 290 15.24 2.57 -18.21
C SER A 290 14.67 3.17 -16.91
N LEU A 291 15.46 3.23 -15.84
CA LEU A 291 15.02 3.76 -14.55
C LEU A 291 15.09 5.30 -14.52
N PRO A 292 14.21 5.97 -13.75
CA PRO A 292 14.33 7.40 -13.50
C PRO A 292 15.70 7.74 -12.92
N GLU A 293 16.40 8.64 -13.61
CA GLU A 293 17.71 9.13 -13.20
C GLU A 293 17.60 10.62 -12.88
N ILE A 294 18.33 11.06 -11.86
CA ILE A 294 18.51 12.46 -11.55
C ILE A 294 20.00 12.78 -11.42
N ASN A 295 20.41 13.84 -12.11
CA ASN A 295 21.74 14.41 -11.92
C ASN A 295 21.70 15.31 -10.69
N VAL A 296 22.44 14.94 -9.65
CA VAL A 296 22.47 15.66 -8.37
C VAL A 296 23.46 16.82 -8.44
N THR A 297 23.03 18.02 -8.04
CA THR A 297 23.87 19.22 -7.99
C THR A 297 25.01 19.05 -6.99
N LYS A 298 26.25 19.30 -7.43
CA LYS A 298 27.40 19.40 -6.54
C LYS A 298 27.39 20.76 -5.83
N THR A 299 27.56 20.78 -4.51
CA THR A 299 27.71 22.01 -3.73
C THR A 299 29.17 22.28 -3.34
N LEU A 300 29.54 23.56 -3.26
CA LEU A 300 30.81 24.03 -2.68
C LEU A 300 30.63 24.56 -1.25
N SER A 301 29.39 24.79 -0.85
CA SER A 301 28.99 25.28 0.48
C SER A 301 28.04 24.24 1.06
N PRO A 302 28.52 23.28 1.87
CA PRO A 302 27.66 22.25 2.42
C PRO A 302 26.62 22.87 3.38
N PRO A 303 25.37 22.36 3.39
CA PRO A 303 24.31 22.87 4.26
C PRO A 303 24.59 22.57 5.74
N VAL A 304 23.98 23.35 6.63
CA VAL A 304 23.96 23.03 8.05
C VAL A 304 22.93 21.93 8.28
N LEU A 305 23.34 20.87 8.98
CA LEU A 305 22.47 19.75 9.30
C LEU A 305 21.64 20.05 10.55
N ASP A 306 20.70 20.98 10.46
CA ASP A 306 19.78 21.35 11.55
C ASP A 306 18.30 21.05 11.24
N GLY A 307 18.05 20.46 10.07
CA GLY A 307 16.73 20.08 9.58
C GLY A 307 15.94 21.22 8.94
N LYS A 308 16.48 22.44 8.88
CA LYS A 308 15.89 23.53 8.12
C LYS A 308 16.48 23.55 6.70
N LEU A 309 15.63 23.85 5.72
CA LEU A 309 16.03 23.95 4.31
C LEU A 309 16.14 25.42 3.89
N ASP A 310 16.80 26.23 4.71
CA ASP A 310 16.96 27.69 4.53
C ASP A 310 18.40 28.12 4.19
N ASP A 311 19.37 27.19 4.14
CA ASP A 311 20.69 27.47 3.59
C ASP A 311 20.66 27.76 2.08
N ASP A 312 21.49 28.70 1.62
CA ASP A 312 21.66 29.07 0.20
C ASP A 312 21.94 27.86 -0.72
N SER A 313 22.60 26.82 -0.20
CA SER A 313 22.90 25.61 -0.96
C SER A 313 21.65 24.86 -1.42
N TRP A 314 20.53 24.99 -0.70
CA TRP A 314 19.27 24.32 -1.04
C TRP A 314 18.53 24.98 -2.20
N GLU A 315 18.76 26.27 -2.48
CA GLU A 315 18.08 26.98 -3.58
C GLU A 315 18.35 26.33 -4.95
N ASN A 316 19.55 25.76 -5.12
CA ASN A 316 19.99 25.12 -6.36
C ASN A 316 20.06 23.59 -6.26
N ALA A 317 19.49 23.01 -5.21
CA ALA A 317 19.51 21.56 -5.01
C ALA A 317 18.62 20.84 -6.02
N SER A 318 19.04 19.64 -6.42
CA SER A 318 18.23 18.77 -7.27
C SER A 318 17.01 18.29 -6.48
N LYS A 319 15.82 18.37 -7.07
CA LYS A 319 14.57 18.07 -6.36
C LYS A 319 13.81 16.90 -7.00
N ILE A 320 13.34 15.99 -6.16
CA ILE A 320 12.37 14.95 -6.49
C ILE A 320 11.06 15.30 -5.79
N ASN A 321 9.97 15.40 -6.55
CA ASN A 321 8.62 15.70 -6.04
C ASN A 321 7.52 14.88 -6.71
N SER A 322 7.90 13.86 -7.49
CA SER A 322 7.00 12.99 -8.24
C SER A 322 6.95 11.60 -7.63
N PHE A 323 6.75 11.53 -6.32
CA PHE A 323 6.62 10.25 -5.62
C PHE A 323 5.32 9.56 -6.02
N VAL A 324 5.35 8.24 -5.99
CA VAL A 324 4.22 7.36 -6.25
C VAL A 324 4.05 6.43 -5.05
N TRP A 325 2.89 5.79 -4.93
CA TRP A 325 2.71 4.70 -3.99
C TRP A 325 3.72 3.58 -4.26
N ALA A 326 4.04 2.78 -3.23
CA ALA A 326 5.09 1.75 -3.32
C ALA A 326 4.82 0.66 -4.38
N ASP A 327 3.57 0.52 -4.82
CA ASP A 327 3.12 -0.37 -5.90
C ASP A 327 3.28 0.25 -7.31
N GLY A 328 3.67 1.53 -7.38
CA GLY A 328 3.91 2.30 -8.59
C GLY A 328 2.64 2.91 -9.21
N ILE A 329 1.50 2.91 -8.51
CA ILE A 329 0.21 3.31 -9.09
C ILE A 329 -0.38 4.53 -8.36
N GLY A 330 -0.42 5.68 -9.05
CA GLY A 330 -1.04 6.91 -8.54
C GLY A 330 -0.10 7.76 -7.69
N THR A 331 -0.63 8.82 -7.11
CA THR A 331 0.12 9.82 -6.33
C THR A 331 -0.22 9.72 -4.84
N PRO A 332 0.76 9.89 -3.93
CA PRO A 332 0.54 9.95 -2.48
C PRO A 332 -0.46 11.05 -2.10
N TYR A 333 -1.27 10.83 -1.06
CA TYR A 333 -2.21 11.86 -0.55
C TYR A 333 -1.47 13.06 0.01
N GLN A 334 -0.37 12.76 0.70
CA GLN A 334 0.55 13.72 1.28
C GLN A 334 1.76 13.84 0.37
N ASN A 335 2.04 15.05 -0.09
CA ASN A 335 3.19 15.26 -0.95
C ASN A 335 4.49 15.05 -0.16
N THR A 336 5.54 14.64 -0.87
CA THR A 336 6.90 14.58 -0.32
C THR A 336 7.86 15.23 -1.31
N GLU A 337 8.76 16.03 -0.79
CA GLU A 337 9.79 16.70 -1.58
C GLU A 337 11.15 16.33 -1.04
N VAL A 338 12.00 15.78 -1.90
CA VAL A 338 13.38 15.41 -1.56
C VAL A 338 14.33 16.30 -2.34
N TYR A 339 15.16 17.03 -1.61
CA TYR A 339 16.24 17.87 -2.08
C TYR A 339 17.55 17.10 -1.94
N MET A 340 18.39 17.14 -2.97
CA MET A 340 19.63 16.38 -3.02
C MET A 340 20.79 17.28 -3.44
N LEU A 341 21.87 17.18 -2.68
CA LEU A 341 23.17 17.79 -2.99
C LEU A 341 24.27 16.76 -2.77
N TRP A 342 25.45 16.99 -3.33
CA TRP A 342 26.64 16.23 -2.93
C TRP A 342 27.89 17.11 -2.94
N ASP A 343 28.90 16.70 -2.17
CA ASP A 343 30.26 17.21 -2.24
C ASP A 343 31.26 16.04 -2.30
N ASP A 344 32.57 16.32 -2.29
CA ASP A 344 33.60 15.28 -2.44
C ASP A 344 33.62 14.22 -1.31
N ARG A 345 32.83 14.40 -0.24
CA ARG A 345 32.79 13.50 0.92
C ARG A 345 31.38 13.02 1.28
N ASN A 346 30.34 13.75 0.92
CA ASN A 346 28.97 13.51 1.40
C ASN A 346 27.93 13.65 0.30
N ILE A 347 26.84 12.91 0.46
CA ILE A 347 25.57 13.17 -0.19
C ILE A 347 24.62 13.72 0.89
N TYR A 348 23.91 14.78 0.55
CA TYR A 348 22.98 15.47 1.44
C TYR A 348 21.56 15.27 0.94
N PHE A 349 20.66 14.99 1.88
CA PHE A 349 19.23 14.88 1.64
C PHE A 349 18.50 15.87 2.54
N GLY A 350 17.67 16.71 1.93
CA GLY A 350 16.67 17.52 2.62
C GLY A 350 15.30 16.98 2.27
N VAL A 351 14.44 16.71 3.24
CA VAL A 351 13.11 16.15 2.96
C VAL A 351 12.02 16.97 3.62
N ILE A 352 10.99 17.30 2.85
CA ILE A 352 9.74 17.88 3.35
C ILE A 352 8.64 16.85 3.13
N CYS A 353 8.11 16.32 4.22
CA CYS A 353 6.87 15.54 4.22
C CYS A 353 5.73 16.47 4.62
N TYR A 354 4.77 16.65 3.73
CA TYR A 354 3.56 17.42 4.04
C TYR A 354 2.61 16.51 4.82
N GLU A 355 2.06 16.96 5.94
CA GLU A 355 1.06 16.20 6.69
C GLU A 355 -0.05 17.16 7.14
N SER A 356 -1.29 16.84 6.76
CA SER A 356 -2.46 17.68 7.06
C SER A 356 -3.02 17.42 8.46
N ASN A 357 -2.75 16.25 9.04
CA ASN A 357 -3.15 15.86 10.39
C ASN A 357 -1.95 15.47 11.26
N MET A 358 -1.20 16.49 11.68
CA MET A 358 -0.05 16.36 12.57
C MET A 358 -0.35 15.65 13.91
N ALA A 359 -1.62 15.59 14.34
CA ALA A 359 -2.00 14.94 15.61
C ALA A 359 -2.00 13.41 15.51
N ASN A 360 -2.07 12.85 14.30
CA ASN A 360 -2.13 11.41 14.05
C ASN A 360 -0.78 10.80 13.68
N ILE A 361 0.30 11.59 13.67
CA ILE A 361 1.64 11.07 13.38
C ILE A 361 1.99 9.97 14.38
N LYS A 362 2.30 8.79 13.88
CA LYS A 362 2.62 7.61 14.66
C LYS A 362 4.12 7.52 14.90
N ILE A 363 4.47 7.57 16.19
CA ILE A 363 5.84 7.47 16.69
C ILE A 363 5.83 6.48 17.86
N SER A 364 6.34 5.28 17.62
CA SER A 364 6.52 4.24 18.63
C SER A 364 8.00 3.91 18.86
N ALA A 365 8.85 4.08 17.84
CA ALA A 365 10.29 3.88 17.93
C ALA A 365 11.00 5.13 18.49
N THR A 366 11.62 4.99 19.66
CA THR A 366 12.33 6.11 20.32
C THR A 366 13.83 5.85 20.52
N ASP A 367 14.24 4.58 20.48
CA ASP A 367 15.64 4.18 20.57
C ASP A 367 16.23 3.96 19.17
N ARG A 368 17.54 4.24 19.01
CA ARG A 368 18.24 3.96 17.75
C ARG A 368 18.15 2.48 17.39
N ASP A 369 17.91 2.19 16.12
CA ASP A 369 17.78 0.85 15.53
C ASP A 369 16.58 0.03 16.07
N ALA A 370 15.63 0.69 16.75
CA ALA A 370 14.35 0.08 17.10
C ALA A 370 13.48 -0.15 15.86
N ASP A 371 12.63 -1.18 15.92
CA ASP A 371 11.67 -1.50 14.86
C ASP A 371 10.69 -0.34 14.65
N MET A 372 10.74 0.27 13.46
CA MET A 372 9.91 1.43 13.07
C MET A 372 8.95 1.13 11.91
N TRP A 373 8.62 -0.15 11.70
CA TRP A 373 7.85 -0.63 10.54
C TRP A 373 6.45 -0.05 10.45
N ASP A 374 5.83 0.20 11.60
CA ASP A 374 4.49 0.75 11.67
C ASP A 374 4.47 2.24 12.06
N ASP A 375 5.64 2.90 12.13
CA ASP A 375 5.76 4.35 12.37
C ASP A 375 5.66 5.12 11.05
N ASP A 376 5.27 6.40 11.13
CA ASP A 376 5.56 7.32 10.04
C ASP A 376 7.09 7.47 9.92
N ASN A 377 7.65 7.32 8.73
CA ASN A 377 9.10 7.44 8.51
C ASN A 377 9.46 7.74 7.04
N ILE A 378 10.68 8.23 6.83
CA ILE A 378 11.33 8.27 5.52
C ILE A 378 12.35 7.14 5.43
N GLN A 379 12.51 6.56 4.23
CA GLN A 379 13.47 5.48 4.02
C GLN A 379 14.33 5.74 2.77
N PHE A 380 15.62 5.43 2.90
CA PHE A 380 16.59 5.44 1.81
C PHE A 380 17.21 4.06 1.68
N MET A 381 17.22 3.53 0.46
CA MET A 381 17.96 2.32 0.10
C MET A 381 19.06 2.72 -0.88
N ILE A 382 20.31 2.60 -0.46
CA ILE A 382 21.48 3.11 -1.18
C ILE A 382 22.34 1.94 -1.61
N ASP A 383 22.36 1.64 -2.91
CA ASP A 383 23.38 0.78 -3.51
C ASP A 383 24.52 1.66 -4.01
N SER A 384 25.70 1.51 -3.42
CA SER A 384 26.91 2.25 -3.79
C SER A 384 27.67 1.62 -4.95
N THR A 385 27.19 0.50 -5.47
CA THR A 385 27.78 -0.25 -6.57
C THR A 385 26.85 -0.27 -7.78
N THR A 386 27.40 -0.43 -8.98
CA THR A 386 26.57 -0.58 -10.19
C THR A 386 26.08 -2.02 -10.39
N ASP A 387 26.64 -2.97 -9.65
CA ASP A 387 26.61 -4.40 -9.99
C ASP A 387 25.98 -5.29 -8.91
N SER A 388 25.65 -4.75 -7.73
CA SER A 388 24.91 -5.54 -6.77
C SER A 388 23.46 -5.67 -7.22
N GLU A 389 22.95 -6.91 -7.17
CA GLU A 389 21.52 -7.18 -7.34
C GLU A 389 20.80 -7.24 -5.98
N ASN A 390 21.52 -7.19 -4.86
CA ASN A 390 21.00 -7.47 -3.51
C ASN A 390 21.87 -6.88 -2.37
N HIS A 391 22.72 -5.90 -2.64
CA HIS A 391 23.47 -5.18 -1.59
C HIS A 391 23.04 -3.72 -1.55
N TYR A 392 22.59 -3.26 -0.40
CA TYR A 392 22.29 -1.85 -0.19
C TYR A 392 22.38 -1.52 1.29
N TYR A 393 22.62 -0.24 1.57
CA TYR A 393 22.45 0.33 2.89
C TYR A 393 21.03 0.83 3.03
N HIS A 394 20.32 0.38 4.05
CA HIS A 394 19.00 0.89 4.42
C HIS A 394 19.15 1.88 5.56
N ILE A 395 18.60 3.07 5.38
CA ILE A 395 18.47 4.07 6.43
C ILE A 395 17.00 4.47 6.52
N ALA A 396 16.41 4.38 7.70
CA ALA A 396 15.05 4.83 7.97
C ALA A 396 15.02 5.81 9.16
N ILE A 397 14.21 6.85 9.06
CA ILE A 397 14.21 7.96 10.03
C ILE A 397 12.78 8.42 10.28
N ASN A 398 12.38 8.46 11.55
CA ASN A 398 11.04 8.82 11.97
C ASN A 398 10.92 10.30 12.41
N PRO A 399 9.70 10.80 12.73
CA PRO A 399 9.46 12.20 13.00
C PRO A 399 10.25 12.86 14.13
N ILE A 400 10.66 12.08 15.12
CA ILE A 400 11.44 12.60 16.26
C ILE A 400 12.95 12.48 16.02
N GLY A 401 13.36 12.00 14.84
CA GLY A 401 14.76 11.82 14.47
C GLY A 401 15.36 10.52 14.97
N THR A 402 14.55 9.53 15.37
CA THR A 402 15.04 8.17 15.64
C THR A 402 15.53 7.57 14.33
N ILE A 403 16.73 7.00 14.35
CA ILE A 403 17.39 6.43 13.17
C ILE A 403 17.43 4.91 13.30
N TYR A 404 17.10 4.23 12.21
CA TYR A 404 17.40 2.83 11.96
C TYR A 404 18.37 2.77 10.77
N ASP A 405 19.46 2.03 10.92
CA ASP A 405 20.34 1.71 9.81
C ASP A 405 20.76 0.24 9.75
N MET A 406 20.89 -0.29 8.54
CA MET A 406 21.26 -1.68 8.30
C MET A 406 22.04 -1.81 6.99
N GLU A 407 23.13 -2.57 7.01
CA GLU A 407 23.75 -3.11 5.80
C GLU A 407 23.01 -4.40 5.40
N VAL A 408 22.53 -4.45 4.15
CA VAL A 408 21.77 -5.59 3.64
C VAL A 408 22.64 -6.35 2.63
N ASP A 409 23.29 -7.42 3.08
CA ASP A 409 24.06 -8.34 2.24
C ASP A 409 23.22 -9.58 1.89
N ARG A 410 22.82 -9.71 0.62
CA ARG A 410 21.88 -10.75 0.14
C ARG A 410 20.54 -10.68 0.88
N TYR A 411 19.61 -9.92 0.31
CA TYR A 411 18.20 -9.95 0.69
C TYR A 411 17.66 -11.40 0.84
N GLN A 412 17.47 -11.88 2.07
CA GLN A 412 16.95 -13.22 2.39
C GLN A 412 15.43 -13.25 2.55
N GLY A 413 14.69 -12.46 1.77
CA GLY A 413 13.25 -12.66 1.63
C GLY A 413 12.40 -12.25 2.83
N ARG A 414 12.84 -11.27 3.63
CA ARG A 414 11.95 -10.54 4.54
C ARG A 414 11.94 -9.04 4.22
N TRP A 415 11.37 -8.68 3.07
CA TRP A 415 10.49 -7.52 2.91
C TRP A 415 9.32 -7.94 2.03
N THR A 416 8.10 -7.49 2.34
CA THR A 416 6.95 -7.75 1.46
C THR A 416 6.90 -6.82 0.25
N LYS A 417 7.72 -5.76 0.13
CA LYS A 417 7.76 -4.94 -1.09
C LYS A 417 9.14 -4.30 -1.35
N PRO A 418 9.84 -4.64 -2.44
CA PRO A 418 10.67 -3.66 -3.14
C PRO A 418 9.78 -2.56 -3.72
N THR A 419 10.15 -1.30 -3.48
CA THR A 419 9.54 -0.12 -4.08
C THR A 419 9.63 -0.24 -5.60
N LYS A 420 8.50 -0.50 -6.26
CA LYS A 420 8.43 -0.74 -7.69
C LYS A 420 7.93 0.54 -8.36
N LEU A 421 8.81 1.22 -9.09
CA LEU A 421 8.43 2.33 -9.96
C LEU A 421 7.49 1.85 -11.08
N GLY A 422 6.54 2.72 -11.45
CA GLY A 422 5.35 2.46 -12.25
C GLY A 422 5.56 1.76 -13.61
N ARG A 423 4.49 1.11 -14.06
CA ARG A 423 4.46 0.17 -15.19
C ARG A 423 4.40 0.88 -16.55
N GLU A 424 5.30 0.50 -17.45
CA GLU A 424 5.03 -0.07 -18.79
C GLU A 424 6.34 -0.70 -19.31
N TRP A 425 6.60 -1.97 -18.94
CA TRP A 425 7.48 -2.94 -19.64
C TRP A 425 7.05 -4.37 -19.29
#